data_AF-F7AER3-F1
#
_entry.id   AF-F7AER3-F1
#
_cell.length_a   1.000
_cell.length_b   1.000
_cell.length_c   1.000
_cell.angle_alpha   90.00
_cell.angle_beta   90.00
_cell.angle_gamma   90.00
#
_symmetry.space_group_name_H-M   'P 1'
#
loop_
_entity.id
_entity.type
_entity.pdbx_description
1 polymer ?
#
loop_
_entity_poly.entity_id
_entity_poly.type
_entity_poly.pdbx_seq_one_letter_code
_entity_poly.pdbx_strand_id
1 'polypeptide(L)'
;GWVAAGLALGAGACYCVYRLARGRGGRRQRLRPSRSAEDLTNGSYDDVLNAEQLQKLLYLLESTEDPVIIERALVTLGNSAAFSANQVIIRELGGIPIVGSKINSPNHSIKEKALNALNNLSVNVENQIKIKIYINQVCEDVFSGPLNSAVQLAGLRLLTNMTVTNDHQHLLSSYITDLFHVLLTGHGPTKVQVLKLLLNLSENPAMTEGLLGAQVDSSFLSLYDGHVAKEILLRVLTLFQNINNCLQKEGRLAVQPPFTKGSLFFLLYGEECAQKMRALLYHPDAEVKEKGFLQLLNLNSKCRVSSPTQL
;
A
#
# COMPACT_ATOMS: atom_id res chain seq x y z
N GLY A 1 -17.23 -5.60 20.26
CA GLY A 1 -16.06 -6.17 20.96
C GLY A 1 -15.76 -7.53 20.35
N TRP A 2 -14.49 -7.92 20.32
CA TRP A 2 -13.86 -9.03 19.57
C TRP A 2 -13.15 -8.62 18.25
N VAL A 3 -11.91 -8.17 18.48
CA VAL A 3 -10.66 -8.49 17.75
C VAL A 3 -10.55 -8.10 16.26
N ALA A 4 -10.08 -6.87 16.05
CA ALA A 4 -9.26 -6.52 14.89
C ALA A 4 -7.85 -7.10 15.08
N ALA A 5 -7.63 -8.33 14.59
CA ALA A 5 -6.30 -8.93 14.44
C ALA A 5 -6.13 -9.33 12.98
N GLY A 6 -5.77 -8.34 12.16
CA GLY A 6 -5.50 -8.47 10.74
C GLY A 6 -4.27 -7.63 10.36
N LEU A 7 -3.12 -7.99 10.93
CA LEU A 7 -1.78 -7.82 10.37
C LEU A 7 -1.44 -6.45 9.74
N ALA A 8 -1.06 -5.51 10.62
CA ALA A 8 -0.01 -4.54 10.31
C ALA A 8 1.34 -5.25 10.24
N LEU A 9 1.62 -5.94 9.13
CA LEU A 9 2.98 -6.41 8.79
C LEU A 9 3.58 -5.50 7.72
N GLY A 10 4.08 -4.36 8.18
CA GLY A 10 4.93 -3.45 7.43
C GLY A 10 5.75 -2.60 8.40
N ALA A 11 7.07 -2.67 8.25
CA ALA A 11 8.11 -1.91 8.98
C ALA A 11 8.38 -2.22 10.48
N GLY A 12 7.41 -2.69 11.28
CA GLY A 12 7.64 -2.93 12.73
C GLY A 12 8.40 -4.20 13.12
N ALA A 13 8.45 -5.21 12.25
CA ALA A 13 8.96 -6.55 12.62
C ALA A 13 10.50 -6.63 12.74
N CYS A 14 11.26 -5.74 12.08
CA CYS A 14 12.72 -5.78 12.11
C CYS A 14 13.29 -5.34 13.48
N TYR A 15 12.62 -4.40 14.16
CA TYR A 15 13.06 -3.88 15.46
C TYR A 15 12.81 -4.87 16.61
N CYS A 16 11.70 -5.63 16.57
CA CYS A 16 11.37 -6.60 17.62
C CYS A 16 12.31 -7.81 17.62
N VAL A 17 12.79 -8.25 16.44
CA VAL A 17 13.76 -9.34 16.32
C VAL A 17 15.15 -8.89 16.78
N TYR A 18 15.56 -7.65 16.48
CA TYR A 18 16.84 -7.08 16.95
C TYR A 18 16.91 -7.00 18.49
N ARG A 19 15.81 -6.62 19.15
CA ARG A 19 15.78 -6.47 20.62
C ARG A 19 15.78 -7.81 21.37
N LEU A 20 15.26 -8.88 20.76
CA LEU A 20 15.20 -10.21 21.39
C LEU A 20 16.54 -10.97 21.30
N ALA A 21 17.42 -10.64 20.35
CA ALA A 21 18.70 -11.30 20.18
C ALA A 21 19.80 -10.84 21.17
N ARG A 22 19.61 -9.73 21.91
CA ARG A 22 20.71 -9.08 22.65
C ARG A 22 20.58 -9.03 24.17
N GLY A 23 19.63 -9.75 24.75
CA GLY A 23 19.42 -9.79 26.20
C GLY A 23 19.88 -11.08 26.85
N ARG A 24 21.17 -11.22 27.20
CA ARG A 24 21.71 -11.95 28.38
C ARG A 24 23.24 -12.10 28.31
N GLY A 25 23.97 -11.43 29.20
CA GLY A 25 25.40 -11.68 29.46
C GLY A 25 25.90 -10.86 30.65
N GLY A 26 26.24 -11.54 31.76
CA GLY A 26 26.38 -10.98 33.11
C GLY A 26 27.71 -10.32 33.48
N ARG A 27 27.69 -9.66 34.65
CA ARG A 27 28.77 -8.91 35.32
C ARG A 27 29.79 -9.80 36.05
N ARG A 28 31.08 -9.41 36.02
CA ARG A 28 32.16 -9.43 37.07
C ARG A 28 33.52 -9.28 36.33
N GLN A 29 34.60 -8.62 36.77
CA GLN A 29 34.98 -7.76 37.91
C GLN A 29 36.29 -7.02 37.52
N ARG A 30 36.62 -5.93 38.24
CA ARG A 30 37.67 -4.90 38.03
C ARG A 30 39.12 -5.37 37.83
N LEU A 31 39.91 -4.55 37.10
CA LEU A 31 41.21 -3.95 37.50
C LEU A 31 41.59 -2.79 36.53
N ARG A 32 42.19 -1.71 37.06
CA ARG A 32 42.76 -0.52 36.38
C ARG A 32 44.14 -0.25 37.06
N PRO A 33 45.05 0.61 36.55
CA PRO A 33 45.07 1.34 35.27
C PRO A 33 46.45 1.36 34.55
N SER A 34 46.49 1.79 33.30
CA SER A 34 47.65 2.50 32.71
C SER A 34 47.17 3.38 31.55
N ARG A 35 47.61 4.64 31.54
CA ARG A 35 47.24 5.71 30.61
C ARG A 35 47.98 5.54 29.28
N SER A 36 47.26 5.50 28.16
CA SER A 36 47.69 6.13 26.89
C SER A 36 46.64 5.97 25.80
N ALA A 37 46.16 7.11 25.30
CA ALA A 37 45.69 7.32 23.93
C ALA A 37 44.46 6.56 23.40
N GLU A 38 43.40 6.39 24.22
CA GLU A 38 42.08 5.96 23.73
C GLU A 38 40.99 6.84 24.37
N ASP A 39 40.82 8.07 23.88
CA ASP A 39 39.73 8.96 24.30
C ASP A 39 39.10 9.71 23.12
N LEU A 40 38.94 9.01 21.98
CA LEU A 40 38.25 9.57 20.79
C LEU A 40 37.16 8.66 20.20
N THR A 41 36.74 7.59 20.89
CA THR A 41 35.65 6.75 20.40
C THR A 41 34.66 6.43 21.53
N ASN A 42 33.93 7.45 21.95
CA ASN A 42 32.74 7.25 22.77
C ASN A 42 31.56 8.12 22.28
N GLY A 43 31.46 8.28 20.96
CA GLY A 43 30.23 8.73 20.32
C GLY A 43 29.29 7.54 20.18
N SER A 44 28.21 7.52 20.95
CA SER A 44 26.99 6.82 20.54
C SER A 44 26.65 7.37 19.16
N TYR A 45 26.77 6.56 18.11
CA TYR A 45 26.22 6.91 16.80
C TYR A 45 24.70 6.90 16.95
N ASP A 46 24.15 8.03 17.37
CA ASP A 46 22.72 8.30 17.24
C ASP A 46 22.46 8.47 15.74
N ASP A 47 22.20 7.36 15.03
CA ASP A 47 21.79 7.30 13.62
C ASP A 47 20.45 8.02 13.33
N VAL A 48 19.91 8.72 14.32
CA VAL A 48 18.64 9.46 14.27
C VAL A 48 18.96 10.95 14.34
N LEU A 49 18.66 11.68 13.26
CA LEU A 49 18.83 13.13 13.24
C LEU A 49 17.96 13.79 14.31
N ASN A 50 18.54 14.73 15.06
CA ASN A 50 17.81 15.56 16.00
C ASN A 50 17.04 16.69 15.29
N ALA A 51 16.18 17.42 16.02
CA ALA A 51 15.34 18.47 15.45
C ALA A 51 16.13 19.60 14.76
N GLU A 52 17.28 20.01 15.32
CA GLU A 52 18.13 21.05 14.74
C GLU A 52 18.76 20.58 13.41
N GLN A 53 19.24 19.33 13.37
CA GLN A 53 19.79 18.73 12.15
C GLN A 53 18.71 18.55 11.07
N LEU A 54 17.50 18.15 11.45
CA LEU A 54 16.36 18.08 10.53
C LEU A 54 16.01 19.46 9.97
N GLN A 55 16.00 20.50 10.81
CA GLN A 55 15.74 21.86 10.35
C GLN A 55 16.80 22.34 9.35
N LYS A 56 18.09 22.09 9.61
CA LYS A 56 19.18 22.40 8.66
C LYS A 56 19.04 21.64 7.35
N LEU A 57 18.63 20.37 7.41
CA LEU A 57 18.40 19.55 6.22
C LEU A 57 17.22 20.06 5.38
N LEU A 58 16.13 20.46 6.04
CA LEU A 58 14.97 21.06 5.37
C LEU A 58 15.32 22.40 4.71
N TYR A 59 16.09 23.24 5.41
CA TYR A 59 16.61 24.49 4.85
C TYR A 59 17.49 24.25 3.62
N LEU A 60 18.37 23.25 3.66
CA LEU A 60 19.19 22.87 2.51
C LEU A 60 18.30 22.44 1.33
N LEU A 61 17.28 21.61 1.57
CA LEU A 61 16.38 21.10 0.54
C LEU A 61 15.55 22.21 -0.12
N GLU A 62 15.23 23.27 0.62
CA GLU A 62 14.51 24.45 0.13
C GLU A 62 15.42 25.40 -0.66
N SER A 63 16.66 25.60 -0.20
CA SER A 63 17.59 26.60 -0.75
C SER A 63 18.47 26.12 -1.91
N THR A 64 18.64 24.80 -2.09
CA THR A 64 19.51 24.26 -3.14
C THR A 64 18.78 23.94 -4.43
N GLU A 65 19.42 24.23 -5.56
CA GLU A 65 18.99 23.84 -6.91
C GLU A 65 19.79 22.67 -7.47
N ASP A 66 20.85 22.23 -6.79
CA ASP A 66 21.72 21.13 -7.24
C ASP A 66 20.97 19.79 -7.12
N PRO A 67 20.69 19.09 -8.24
CA PRO A 67 19.95 17.84 -8.22
C PRO A 67 20.56 16.75 -7.33
N VAL A 68 21.90 16.69 -7.24
CA VAL A 68 22.61 15.68 -6.44
C VAL A 68 22.42 15.96 -4.94
N ILE A 69 22.45 17.24 -4.55
CA ILE A 69 22.22 17.64 -3.16
C ILE A 69 20.75 17.41 -2.80
N ILE A 70 19.81 17.79 -3.67
CA ILE A 70 18.37 17.54 -3.45
C ILE A 70 18.12 16.05 -3.24
N GLU A 71 18.65 15.19 -4.11
CA GLU A 71 18.44 13.75 -4.02
C GLU A 71 18.98 13.19 -2.69
N ARG A 72 20.22 13.54 -2.32
CA ARG A 72 20.84 13.10 -1.06
C ARG A 72 20.08 13.61 0.16
N ALA A 73 19.61 14.85 0.11
CA ALA A 73 18.82 15.43 1.19
C ALA A 73 17.48 14.71 1.34
N LEU A 74 16.79 14.40 0.25
CA LEU A 74 15.54 13.63 0.27
C LEU A 74 15.75 12.19 0.77
N VAL A 75 16.84 11.52 0.38
CA VAL A 75 17.17 10.18 0.90
C VAL A 75 17.40 10.24 2.41
N THR A 76 18.18 11.21 2.89
CA THR A 76 18.49 11.38 4.32
C THR A 76 17.23 11.69 5.13
N LEU A 77 16.39 12.58 4.60
CA LEU A 77 15.12 12.96 5.23
C LEU A 77 14.12 11.80 5.21
N GLY A 78 14.05 11.04 4.11
CA GLY A 78 13.20 9.87 3.98
C GLY A 78 13.56 8.77 4.96
N ASN A 79 14.86 8.50 5.14
CA ASN A 79 15.35 7.57 6.16
C ASN A 79 15.02 8.07 7.58
N SER A 80 15.16 9.37 7.83
CA SER A 80 14.78 9.98 9.11
C SER A 80 13.28 9.87 9.37
N ALA A 81 12.44 10.01 8.34
CA ALA A 81 10.98 9.87 8.43
C ALA A 81 10.52 8.42 8.68
N ALA A 82 11.40 7.42 8.61
CA ALA A 82 11.07 6.05 9.02
C ALA A 82 10.87 5.93 10.55
N PHE A 83 11.37 6.90 11.33
CA PHE A 83 11.20 6.95 12.78
C PHE A 83 9.97 7.79 13.16
N SER A 84 9.08 7.24 13.98
CA SER A 84 7.81 7.89 14.36
C SER A 84 7.98 9.25 15.04
N ALA A 85 9.01 9.42 15.88
CA ALA A 85 9.32 10.72 16.49
C ALA A 85 9.67 11.77 15.43
N ASN A 86 10.47 11.39 14.42
CA ASN A 86 10.87 12.29 13.36
C ASN A 86 9.73 12.60 12.39
N GLN A 87 8.75 11.70 12.22
CA GLN A 87 7.55 12.00 11.43
C GLN A 87 6.79 13.21 11.98
N VAL A 88 6.72 13.34 13.30
CA VAL A 88 6.09 14.47 13.99
C VAL A 88 6.96 15.74 13.88
N ILE A 89 8.25 15.63 14.20
CA ILE A 89 9.19 16.77 14.14
C ILE A 89 9.24 17.35 12.72
N ILE A 90 9.36 16.51 11.68
CA ILE A 90 9.39 16.96 10.27
C ILE A 90 8.09 17.69 9.91
N ARG A 91 6.93 17.22 10.38
CA ARG A 91 5.65 17.91 10.16
C ARG A 91 5.61 19.28 10.85
N GLU A 92 6.10 19.37 12.09
CA GLU A 92 6.11 20.58 12.91
C GLU A 92 7.07 21.63 12.35
N LEU A 93 8.20 21.19 11.80
CA LEU A 93 9.17 22.03 11.09
C LEU A 93 8.71 22.46 9.68
N GLY A 94 7.48 22.11 9.26
CA GLY A 94 6.98 22.47 7.93
C GLY A 94 7.60 21.65 6.78
N GLY A 95 8.20 20.50 7.07
CA GLY A 95 8.91 19.69 6.08
C GLY A 95 8.02 19.00 5.05
N ILE A 96 6.74 18.72 5.36
CA ILE A 96 5.82 18.07 4.41
C ILE A 96 5.62 18.92 3.14
N PRO A 97 5.29 20.23 3.22
CA PRO A 97 5.28 21.11 2.05
C PRO A 97 6.59 21.15 1.26
N ILE A 98 7.74 21.19 1.95
CA ILE A 98 9.06 21.24 1.31
C ILE A 98 9.27 19.96 0.48
N VAL A 99 9.02 18.78 1.04
CA VAL A 99 9.12 17.51 0.31
C VAL A 99 8.07 17.42 -0.80
N GLY A 100 6.83 17.83 -0.51
CA GLY A 100 5.71 17.85 -1.46
C GLY A 100 6.03 18.67 -2.70
N SER A 101 6.71 19.81 -2.57
CA SER A 101 7.13 20.62 -3.72
C SER A 101 8.05 19.87 -4.70
N LYS A 102 8.83 18.90 -4.21
CA LYS A 102 9.81 18.17 -5.02
C LYS A 102 9.19 17.04 -5.84
N ILE A 103 7.92 16.66 -5.61
CA ILE A 103 7.23 15.66 -6.46
C ILE A 103 6.95 16.19 -7.87
N ASN A 104 6.97 17.51 -8.07
CA ASN A 104 6.82 18.14 -9.39
C ASN A 104 8.15 18.31 -10.14
N SER A 105 9.25 17.75 -9.63
CA SER A 105 10.55 17.84 -10.29
C SER A 105 10.54 17.15 -11.65
N PRO A 106 11.14 17.75 -12.70
CA PRO A 106 11.37 17.05 -13.96
C PRO A 106 12.38 15.90 -13.82
N ASN A 107 13.17 15.89 -12.74
CA ASN A 107 14.10 14.80 -12.45
C ASN A 107 13.35 13.64 -11.76
N HIS A 108 13.22 12.51 -12.47
CA HIS A 108 12.54 11.33 -11.97
C HIS A 108 13.15 10.74 -10.70
N SER A 109 14.47 10.85 -10.51
CA SER A 109 15.13 10.39 -9.29
C SER A 109 14.70 11.23 -8.09
N ILE A 110 14.72 12.57 -8.22
CA ILE A 110 14.23 13.50 -7.18
C ILE A 110 12.77 13.22 -6.86
N LYS A 111 11.92 13.08 -7.89
CA LYS A 111 10.50 12.76 -7.74
C LYS A 111 10.31 11.44 -6.97
N GLU A 112 11.03 10.39 -7.33
CA GLU A 112 11.00 9.10 -6.63
C GLU A 112 11.40 9.24 -5.15
N LYS A 113 12.49 9.95 -4.84
CA LYS A 113 12.94 10.14 -3.45
C LYS A 113 11.96 10.97 -2.63
N ALA A 114 11.34 11.98 -3.23
CA ALA A 114 10.30 12.78 -2.59
C ALA A 114 9.06 11.92 -2.26
N LEU A 115 8.59 11.10 -3.21
CA LEU A 115 7.48 10.18 -3.00
C LEU A 115 7.78 9.15 -1.89
N ASN A 116 9.00 8.59 -1.85
CA ASN A 116 9.42 7.68 -0.80
C ASN A 116 9.47 8.37 0.58
N ALA A 117 9.93 9.62 0.66
CA ALA A 117 9.91 10.39 1.91
C ALA A 117 8.47 10.66 2.37
N LEU A 118 7.57 11.07 1.47
CA LEU A 118 6.15 11.25 1.77
C LEU A 118 5.49 9.94 2.21
N ASN A 119 5.83 8.80 1.60
CA ASN A 119 5.34 7.49 2.00
C ASN A 119 5.71 7.13 3.44
N ASN A 120 6.94 7.45 3.88
CA ASN A 120 7.36 7.23 5.26
C ASN A 120 6.65 8.20 6.22
N LEU A 121 6.47 9.46 5.81
CA LEU A 121 5.74 10.46 6.59
C LEU A 121 4.25 10.11 6.73
N SER A 122 3.64 9.48 5.73
CA SER A 122 2.21 9.13 5.72
C SER A 122 1.84 7.97 6.64
N VAL A 123 2.82 7.30 7.27
CA VAL A 123 2.56 6.31 8.33
C VAL A 123 1.88 6.96 9.54
N ASN A 124 2.14 8.26 9.79
CA ASN A 124 1.46 9.02 10.82
C ASN A 124 0.14 9.62 10.29
N VAL A 125 -0.99 9.34 10.95
CA VAL A 125 -2.33 9.76 10.49
C VAL A 125 -2.48 11.28 10.42
N GLU A 126 -1.92 12.04 11.36
CA GLU A 126 -1.96 13.51 11.32
C GLU A 126 -1.13 14.08 10.16
N ASN A 127 -0.07 13.38 9.75
CA ASN A 127 0.69 13.74 8.55
C ASN A 127 -0.15 13.50 7.28
N GLN A 128 -0.97 12.44 7.24
CA GLN A 128 -1.86 12.18 6.10
C GLN A 128 -2.80 13.37 5.82
N ILE A 129 -3.29 14.04 6.86
CA ILE A 129 -4.15 15.24 6.73
C ILE A 129 -3.44 16.35 5.93
N LYS A 130 -2.12 16.51 6.10
CA LYS A 130 -1.32 17.48 5.32
C LYS A 130 -0.93 16.93 3.95
N ILE A 131 -0.69 15.63 3.82
CA ILE A 131 -0.24 14.99 2.58
C ILE A 131 -1.38 14.85 1.56
N LYS A 132 -2.65 14.76 2.00
CA LYS A 132 -3.80 14.49 1.12
C LYS A 132 -3.94 15.45 -0.07
N ILE A 133 -3.44 16.68 0.05
CA ILE A 133 -3.49 17.69 -1.02
C ILE A 133 -2.65 17.29 -2.26
N TYR A 134 -1.69 16.38 -2.10
CA TYR A 134 -0.83 15.90 -3.19
C TYR A 134 -1.40 14.68 -3.90
N ILE A 135 -2.47 14.06 -3.40
CA ILE A 135 -2.94 12.75 -3.89
C ILE A 135 -3.33 12.79 -5.36
N ASN A 136 -4.03 13.83 -5.80
CA ASN A 136 -4.39 13.96 -7.22
C ASN A 136 -3.13 14.03 -8.11
N GLN A 137 -2.14 14.83 -7.73
CA GLN A 137 -0.88 14.92 -8.47
C GLN A 137 -0.12 13.58 -8.47
N VAL A 138 -0.13 12.85 -7.35
CA VAL A 138 0.49 11.52 -7.25
C VAL A 138 -0.25 10.52 -8.15
N CYS A 139 -1.59 10.58 -8.22
CA CYS A 139 -2.37 9.75 -9.14
C CYS A 139 -2.00 10.05 -10.60
N GLU A 140 -1.93 11.32 -10.99
CA GLU A 140 -1.49 11.70 -12.35
C GLU A 140 -0.11 11.14 -12.68
N ASP A 141 0.86 11.26 -11.76
CA ASP A 141 2.21 10.70 -11.94
C ASP A 141 2.22 9.16 -12.04
N VAL A 142 1.36 8.48 -11.27
CA VAL A 142 1.28 7.01 -11.22
C VAL A 142 0.62 6.44 -12.47
N PHE A 143 -0.48 7.04 -12.94
CA PHE A 143 -1.32 6.47 -13.99
C PHE A 143 -0.95 6.97 -15.39
N SER A 144 -0.36 8.18 -15.50
CA SER A 144 0.12 8.71 -16.79
C SER A 144 1.62 8.49 -17.01
N GLY A 145 2.36 8.09 -15.97
CA GLY A 145 3.80 7.85 -16.02
C GLY A 145 4.20 6.51 -16.68
N PRO A 146 5.51 6.30 -16.93
CA PRO A 146 6.00 5.05 -17.50
C PRO A 146 5.69 3.86 -16.59
N LEU A 147 5.07 2.82 -17.17
CA LEU A 147 4.72 1.58 -16.49
C LEU A 147 5.96 0.91 -15.86
N ASN A 148 5.82 0.46 -14.63
CA ASN A 148 6.87 -0.17 -13.81
C ASN A 148 8.05 0.75 -13.46
N SER A 149 7.95 2.07 -13.68
CA SER A 149 8.98 2.99 -13.24
C SER A 149 9.08 3.04 -11.71
N ALA A 150 10.26 3.43 -11.21
CA ALA A 150 10.48 3.61 -9.78
C ALA A 150 9.55 4.69 -9.19
N VAL A 151 9.26 5.74 -9.97
CA VAL A 151 8.27 6.78 -9.62
C VAL A 151 6.88 6.18 -9.46
N GLN A 152 6.40 5.38 -10.42
CA GLN A 152 5.09 4.73 -10.32
C GLN A 152 5.01 3.85 -9.05
N LEU A 153 6.05 3.06 -8.77
CA LEU A 153 6.07 2.21 -7.59
C LEU A 153 6.11 3.01 -6.27
N ALA A 154 6.88 4.10 -6.22
CA ALA A 154 6.92 4.98 -5.05
C ALA A 154 5.58 5.68 -4.82
N GLY A 155 4.92 6.15 -5.88
CA GLY A 155 3.58 6.74 -5.82
C GLY A 155 2.53 5.73 -5.35
N LEU A 156 2.52 4.51 -5.92
CA LEU A 156 1.61 3.44 -5.48
C LEU A 156 1.79 3.08 -3.99
N ARG A 157 3.02 3.09 -3.48
CA ARG A 157 3.29 2.86 -2.05
C ARG A 157 2.67 3.96 -1.19
N LEU A 158 2.88 5.22 -1.55
CA LEU A 158 2.27 6.36 -0.86
C LEU A 158 0.74 6.25 -0.88
N LEU A 159 0.13 6.01 -2.05
CA LEU A 159 -1.33 5.84 -2.17
C LEU A 159 -1.84 4.67 -1.32
N THR A 160 -1.09 3.58 -1.23
CA THR A 160 -1.43 2.43 -0.36
C THR A 160 -1.45 2.83 1.11
N ASN A 161 -0.44 3.56 1.59
CA ASN A 161 -0.43 4.04 2.98
C ASN A 161 -1.57 5.03 3.27
N MET A 162 -1.87 5.91 2.32
CA MET A 162 -2.95 6.89 2.45
C MET A 162 -4.35 6.25 2.46
N THR A 163 -4.47 5.01 1.97
CA THR A 163 -5.74 4.27 1.90
C THR A 163 -5.92 3.24 3.02
N VAL A 164 -4.97 3.13 3.97
CA VAL A 164 -5.09 2.21 5.11
C VAL A 164 -6.31 2.51 5.96
N THR A 165 -6.69 3.80 6.09
CA THR A 165 -7.97 4.21 6.68
C THR A 165 -8.95 4.63 5.59
N ASN A 166 -10.25 4.66 5.91
CA ASN A 166 -11.30 5.03 4.97
C ASN A 166 -11.28 6.54 4.61
N ASP A 167 -10.57 7.37 5.39
CA ASP A 167 -10.67 8.84 5.33
C ASP A 167 -10.28 9.42 3.97
N HIS A 168 -9.33 8.80 3.27
CA HIS A 168 -8.78 9.32 2.01
C HIS A 168 -9.06 8.42 0.80
N GLN A 169 -9.74 7.28 0.98
CA GLN A 169 -9.99 6.33 -0.11
C GLN A 169 -10.84 6.92 -1.24
N HIS A 170 -11.78 7.80 -0.92
CA HIS A 170 -12.65 8.46 -1.89
C HIS A 170 -11.89 9.31 -2.92
N LEU A 171 -10.67 9.76 -2.58
CA LEU A 171 -9.80 10.52 -3.50
C LEU A 171 -9.33 9.67 -4.70
N LEU A 172 -9.42 8.34 -4.62
CA LEU A 172 -9.03 7.42 -5.69
C LEU A 172 -10.22 6.95 -6.54
N SER A 173 -11.44 7.43 -6.27
CA SER A 173 -12.66 6.93 -6.93
C SER A 173 -12.61 7.04 -8.46
N SER A 174 -12.03 8.12 -8.99
CA SER A 174 -11.88 8.33 -10.44
C SER A 174 -10.80 7.46 -11.09
N TYR A 175 -9.92 6.84 -10.30
CA TYR A 175 -8.74 6.10 -10.76
C TYR A 175 -8.87 4.58 -10.56
N ILE A 176 -10.04 4.08 -10.16
CA ILE A 176 -10.25 2.65 -9.92
C ILE A 176 -10.01 1.82 -11.20
N THR A 177 -10.51 2.30 -12.34
CA THR A 177 -10.27 1.67 -13.65
C THR A 177 -8.78 1.63 -13.97
N ASP A 178 -8.04 2.72 -13.73
CA ASP A 178 -6.60 2.79 -13.97
C ASP A 178 -5.81 1.83 -13.08
N LEU A 179 -6.22 1.66 -11.82
CA LEU A 179 -5.64 0.65 -10.93
C LEU A 179 -5.77 -0.76 -11.52
N PHE A 180 -6.95 -1.13 -12.03
CA PHE A 180 -7.10 -2.43 -12.70
C PHE A 180 -6.26 -2.53 -13.97
N HIS A 181 -6.16 -1.47 -14.77
CA HIS A 181 -5.28 -1.47 -15.94
C HIS A 181 -3.81 -1.72 -15.57
N VAL A 182 -3.29 -1.04 -14.54
CA VAL A 182 -1.92 -1.24 -14.04
C VAL A 182 -1.74 -2.64 -13.42
N LEU A 183 -2.76 -3.20 -12.77
CA LEU A 183 -2.74 -4.58 -12.27
C LEU A 183 -2.56 -5.60 -13.40
N LEU A 184 -3.17 -5.38 -14.55
CA LEU A 184 -3.11 -6.32 -15.67
C LEU A 184 -1.80 -6.19 -16.45
N THR A 185 -1.33 -4.95 -16.66
CA THR A 185 -0.17 -4.66 -17.51
C THR A 185 1.17 -4.63 -16.75
N GLY A 186 1.17 -4.32 -15.44
CA GLY A 186 2.37 -4.18 -14.63
C GLY A 186 3.13 -5.50 -14.41
N HIS A 187 4.40 -5.41 -14.01
CA HIS A 187 5.18 -6.59 -13.61
C HIS A 187 4.89 -6.98 -12.14
N GLY A 188 5.40 -8.12 -11.68
CA GLY A 188 5.14 -8.71 -10.35
C GLY A 188 5.12 -7.70 -9.18
N PRO A 189 6.20 -6.93 -8.92
CA PRO A 189 6.22 -5.95 -7.84
C PRO A 189 5.12 -4.88 -7.92
N THR A 190 4.87 -4.33 -9.11
CA THR A 190 3.78 -3.37 -9.36
C THR A 190 2.42 -4.02 -9.12
N LYS A 191 2.19 -5.22 -9.65
CA LYS A 191 0.92 -5.96 -9.43
C LYS A 191 0.64 -6.17 -7.95
N VAL A 192 1.64 -6.64 -7.19
CA VAL A 192 1.51 -6.84 -5.74
C VAL A 192 1.19 -5.53 -5.03
N GLN A 193 1.80 -4.42 -5.44
CA GLN A 193 1.53 -3.11 -4.83
C GLN A 193 0.11 -2.62 -5.14
N VAL A 194 -0.35 -2.73 -6.39
CA VAL A 194 -1.72 -2.37 -6.78
C VAL A 194 -2.74 -3.23 -6.03
N LEU A 195 -2.48 -4.54 -5.87
CA LEU A 195 -3.38 -5.41 -5.11
C LEU A 195 -3.48 -5.02 -3.64
N LYS A 196 -2.39 -4.56 -3.00
CA LYS A 196 -2.46 -4.04 -1.63
C LYS A 196 -3.40 -2.84 -1.53
N LEU A 197 -3.31 -1.91 -2.49
CA LEU A 197 -4.17 -0.75 -2.54
C LEU A 197 -5.64 -1.15 -2.80
N LEU A 198 -5.90 -1.99 -3.80
CA LEU A 198 -7.26 -2.48 -4.10
C LEU A 198 -7.87 -3.24 -2.90
N LEU A 199 -7.06 -3.98 -2.14
CA LEU A 199 -7.52 -4.64 -0.92
C LEU A 199 -7.99 -3.63 0.13
N ASN A 200 -7.22 -2.56 0.39
CA ASN A 200 -7.66 -1.49 1.28
C ASN A 200 -9.01 -0.90 0.85
N LEU A 201 -9.17 -0.60 -0.44
CA LEU A 201 -10.43 -0.06 -0.98
C LEU A 201 -11.59 -1.05 -0.81
N SER A 202 -11.35 -2.33 -1.06
CA SER A 202 -12.39 -3.37 -1.04
C SER A 202 -12.98 -3.65 0.34
N GLU A 203 -12.26 -3.32 1.41
CA GLU A 203 -12.75 -3.46 2.78
C GLU A 203 -13.77 -2.38 3.16
N ASN A 204 -13.86 -1.30 2.37
CA ASN A 204 -14.77 -0.19 2.60
C ASN A 204 -16.04 -0.33 1.76
N PRO A 205 -17.23 -0.46 2.39
CA PRO A 205 -18.50 -0.52 1.66
C PRO A 205 -18.73 0.68 0.74
N ALA A 206 -18.28 1.87 1.13
CA ALA A 206 -18.43 3.09 0.31
C ALA A 206 -17.69 3.02 -1.04
N MET A 207 -16.64 2.20 -1.14
CA MET A 207 -15.88 2.02 -2.38
C MET A 207 -16.43 0.88 -3.25
N THR A 208 -17.33 0.06 -2.72
CA THR A 208 -17.78 -1.19 -3.38
C THR A 208 -18.49 -0.93 -4.71
N GLU A 209 -19.34 0.10 -4.77
CA GLU A 209 -20.02 0.48 -6.02
C GLU A 209 -19.02 0.92 -7.10
N GLY A 210 -18.06 1.78 -6.73
CA GLY A 210 -17.00 2.22 -7.63
C GLY A 210 -16.12 1.07 -8.13
N LEU A 211 -15.78 0.12 -7.25
CA LEU A 211 -15.03 -1.10 -7.63
C LEU A 211 -15.81 -1.97 -8.61
N LEU A 212 -17.09 -2.24 -8.33
CA LEU A 212 -17.93 -3.08 -9.17
C LEU A 212 -18.28 -2.44 -10.53
N GLY A 213 -18.37 -1.11 -10.57
CA GLY A 213 -18.62 -0.33 -11.78
C GLY A 213 -17.39 -0.07 -12.66
N ALA A 214 -16.18 -0.29 -12.13
CA ALA A 214 -14.94 -0.08 -12.87
C ALA A 214 -14.87 -0.93 -14.13
N GLN A 215 -14.38 -0.36 -15.22
CA GLN A 215 -14.16 -1.08 -16.48
C GLN A 215 -12.88 -1.91 -16.35
N VAL A 216 -12.97 -3.21 -16.60
CA VAL A 216 -11.85 -4.14 -16.42
C VAL A 216 -11.80 -5.09 -17.61
N ASP A 217 -10.60 -5.24 -18.17
CA ASP A 217 -10.38 -6.19 -19.27
C ASP A 217 -10.59 -7.64 -18.80
N SER A 218 -11.15 -8.50 -19.66
CA SER A 218 -11.48 -9.89 -19.30
C SER A 218 -10.25 -10.72 -18.94
N SER A 219 -9.05 -10.32 -19.37
CA SER A 219 -7.80 -10.94 -18.94
C SER A 219 -7.58 -10.86 -17.42
N PHE A 220 -8.33 -10.03 -16.69
CA PHE A 220 -8.39 -10.08 -15.22
C PHE A 220 -8.70 -11.48 -14.67
N LEU A 221 -9.54 -12.26 -15.35
CA LEU A 221 -9.87 -13.62 -14.91
C LEU A 221 -8.68 -14.59 -15.01
N SER A 222 -7.64 -14.26 -15.79
CA SER A 222 -6.39 -15.05 -15.81
C SER A 222 -5.61 -14.95 -14.49
N LEU A 223 -5.86 -13.93 -13.66
CA LEU A 223 -5.26 -13.83 -12.32
C LEU A 223 -5.73 -14.95 -11.38
N TYR A 224 -6.81 -15.66 -11.73
CA TYR A 224 -7.31 -16.82 -11.00
C TYR A 224 -6.77 -18.15 -11.53
N ASP A 225 -5.89 -18.14 -12.53
CA ASP A 225 -5.34 -19.39 -13.04
C ASP A 225 -4.38 -20.02 -12.03
N GLY A 226 -4.42 -21.34 -11.90
CA GLY A 226 -3.64 -22.07 -10.89
C GLY A 226 -2.12 -22.02 -11.05
N HIS A 227 -1.62 -21.47 -12.16
CA HIS A 227 -0.19 -21.25 -12.40
C HIS A 227 0.28 -19.86 -11.94
N VAL A 228 -0.63 -18.96 -11.60
CA VAL A 228 -0.32 -17.63 -11.05
C VAL A 228 0.35 -17.80 -9.68
N ALA A 229 1.32 -16.93 -9.39
CA ALA A 229 2.02 -16.95 -8.11
C ALA A 229 1.03 -16.91 -6.93
N LYS A 230 1.20 -17.82 -5.96
CA LYS A 230 0.30 -17.99 -4.80
C LYS A 230 -0.06 -16.66 -4.14
N GLU A 231 0.92 -15.77 -3.93
CA GLU A 231 0.68 -14.47 -3.29
C GLU A 231 -0.33 -13.62 -4.07
N ILE A 232 -0.22 -13.56 -5.40
CA ILE A 232 -1.14 -12.79 -6.25
C ILE A 232 -2.53 -13.44 -6.20
N LEU A 233 -2.59 -14.76 -6.35
CA LEU A 233 -3.84 -15.51 -6.37
C LEU A 233 -4.64 -15.32 -5.06
N LEU A 234 -3.99 -15.45 -3.91
CA LEU A 234 -4.61 -15.22 -2.60
C LEU A 234 -5.10 -13.78 -2.42
N ARG A 235 -4.35 -12.78 -2.92
CA ARG A 235 -4.76 -11.37 -2.86
C ARG A 235 -5.99 -11.11 -3.72
N VAL A 236 -6.07 -11.64 -4.94
CA VAL A 236 -7.23 -11.46 -5.82
C VAL A 236 -8.46 -12.19 -5.29
N LEU A 237 -8.30 -13.40 -4.75
CA LEU A 237 -9.39 -14.11 -4.05
C LEU A 237 -9.91 -13.32 -2.83
N THR A 238 -9.00 -12.67 -2.10
CA THR A 238 -9.35 -11.84 -0.94
C THR A 238 -10.05 -10.55 -1.35
N LEU A 239 -9.62 -9.92 -2.45
CA LEU A 239 -10.29 -8.77 -3.05
C LEU A 239 -11.76 -9.10 -3.35
N PHE A 240 -12.01 -10.22 -4.03
CA PHE A 240 -13.37 -10.67 -4.29
C PHE A 240 -14.15 -10.96 -3.00
N GLN A 241 -13.49 -11.50 -1.97
CA GLN A 241 -14.14 -11.85 -0.70
C GLN A 241 -14.57 -10.59 0.04
N ASN A 242 -13.72 -9.57 0.07
CA ASN A 242 -14.00 -8.28 0.69
C ASN A 242 -15.20 -7.60 0.02
N ILE A 243 -15.23 -7.58 -1.32
CA ILE A 243 -16.37 -7.07 -2.09
C ILE A 243 -17.66 -7.83 -1.72
N ASN A 244 -17.62 -9.16 -1.68
CA ASN A 244 -18.77 -9.97 -1.28
C ASN A 244 -19.23 -9.64 0.15
N ASN A 245 -18.30 -9.50 1.10
CA ASN A 245 -18.60 -9.18 2.49
C ASN A 245 -19.29 -7.81 2.62
N CYS A 246 -18.84 -6.79 1.87
CA CYS A 246 -19.48 -5.47 1.85
C CYS A 246 -20.91 -5.54 1.31
N LEU A 247 -21.13 -6.28 0.22
CA LEU A 247 -22.48 -6.47 -0.36
C LEU A 247 -23.45 -7.15 0.60
N GLN A 248 -22.98 -8.13 1.39
CA GLN A 248 -23.80 -8.83 2.38
C GLN A 248 -24.15 -7.93 3.57
N LYS A 249 -23.18 -7.16 4.09
CA LYS A 249 -23.39 -6.26 5.23
C LYS A 249 -24.42 -5.17 4.96
N GLU A 250 -24.51 -4.68 3.72
CA GLU A 250 -25.43 -3.61 3.37
C GLU A 250 -26.81 -4.12 2.89
N GLY A 251 -27.01 -5.43 2.73
CA GLY A 251 -28.24 -5.99 2.13
C GLY A 251 -28.52 -5.50 0.70
N ARG A 252 -27.51 -4.91 0.03
CA ARG A 252 -27.67 -4.09 -1.18
C ARG A 252 -27.77 -4.86 -2.49
N LEU A 253 -27.83 -6.19 -2.47
CA LEU A 253 -27.93 -6.98 -3.71
C LEU A 253 -29.24 -6.73 -4.48
N ALA A 254 -30.28 -6.21 -3.84
CA ALA A 254 -31.59 -5.98 -4.44
C ALA A 254 -31.78 -4.59 -5.08
N VAL A 255 -30.85 -3.63 -4.88
CA VAL A 255 -31.06 -2.19 -5.25
C VAL A 255 -29.82 -1.57 -5.91
N GLN A 256 -28.96 -2.36 -6.57
CA GLN A 256 -27.79 -1.77 -7.24
C GLN A 256 -28.17 -1.18 -8.61
N PRO A 257 -27.61 -0.01 -8.98
CA PRO A 257 -27.75 0.51 -10.33
C PRO A 257 -27.24 -0.52 -11.35
N PRO A 258 -27.80 -0.55 -12.57
CA PRO A 258 -27.34 -1.49 -13.58
C PRO A 258 -25.88 -1.20 -13.93
N PHE A 259 -24.99 -2.15 -13.62
CA PHE A 259 -23.60 -2.07 -14.08
C PHE A 259 -23.54 -2.25 -15.60
N THR A 260 -22.55 -1.62 -16.23
CA THR A 260 -22.34 -1.73 -17.67
C THR A 260 -21.56 -2.99 -18.03
N LYS A 261 -21.78 -3.51 -19.24
CA LYS A 261 -20.99 -4.63 -19.77
C LYS A 261 -19.50 -4.25 -19.79
N GLY A 262 -18.64 -5.17 -19.34
CA GLY A 262 -17.20 -4.91 -19.18
C GLY A 262 -16.80 -4.42 -17.78
N SER A 263 -17.77 -4.25 -16.87
CA SER A 263 -17.47 -3.92 -15.49
C SER A 263 -16.89 -5.10 -14.71
N LEU A 264 -16.18 -4.81 -13.62
CA LEU A 264 -15.71 -5.83 -12.68
C LEU A 264 -16.85 -6.72 -12.16
N PHE A 265 -18.05 -6.16 -11.96
CA PHE A 265 -19.24 -6.95 -11.60
C PHE A 265 -19.51 -8.08 -12.59
N PHE A 266 -19.55 -7.79 -13.89
CA PHE A 266 -19.80 -8.82 -14.91
C PHE A 266 -18.72 -9.89 -14.95
N LEU A 267 -17.46 -9.52 -14.70
CA LEU A 267 -16.37 -10.49 -14.62
C LEU A 267 -16.52 -11.38 -13.38
N LEU A 268 -16.69 -10.80 -12.20
CA LEU A 268 -16.71 -11.55 -10.93
C LEU A 268 -17.94 -12.46 -10.80
N TYR A 269 -19.10 -12.04 -11.30
CA TYR A 269 -20.36 -12.78 -11.19
C TYR A 269 -20.74 -13.54 -12.47
N GLY A 270 -19.85 -13.58 -13.46
CA GLY A 270 -20.04 -14.32 -14.70
C GLY A 270 -19.66 -15.80 -14.59
N GLU A 271 -20.13 -16.61 -15.55
CA GLU A 271 -19.87 -18.06 -15.58
C GLU A 271 -18.37 -18.38 -15.72
N GLU A 272 -17.60 -17.55 -16.44
CA GLU A 272 -16.16 -17.75 -16.59
C GLU A 272 -15.44 -17.66 -15.23
N CYS A 273 -15.83 -16.73 -14.36
CA CYS A 273 -15.28 -16.67 -13.01
C CYS A 273 -15.66 -17.91 -12.18
N ALA A 274 -16.91 -18.39 -12.29
CA ALA A 274 -17.32 -19.64 -11.65
C ALA A 274 -16.48 -20.83 -12.12
N GLN A 275 -16.14 -20.90 -13.42
CA GLN A 275 -15.24 -21.92 -13.96
C GLN A 275 -13.82 -21.80 -13.39
N LYS A 276 -13.27 -20.58 -13.29
CA LYS A 276 -11.97 -20.35 -12.63
C LYS A 276 -12.00 -20.81 -11.17
N MET A 277 -13.05 -20.48 -10.41
CA MET A 277 -13.20 -20.94 -9.02
C MET A 277 -13.27 -22.46 -8.90
N ARG A 278 -13.98 -23.15 -9.82
CA ARG A 278 -14.02 -24.62 -9.87
C ARG A 278 -12.64 -25.22 -10.15
N ALA A 279 -11.87 -24.63 -11.06
CA ALA A 279 -10.51 -25.09 -11.36
C ALA A 279 -9.58 -24.98 -10.14
N LEU A 280 -9.74 -23.94 -9.31
CA LEU A 280 -8.94 -23.74 -8.10
C LEU A 280 -9.18 -24.80 -7.01
N LEU A 281 -10.27 -25.57 -7.06
CA LEU A 281 -10.50 -26.70 -6.14
C LEU A 281 -9.44 -27.80 -6.27
N TYR A 282 -8.78 -27.87 -7.43
CA TYR A 282 -7.72 -28.83 -7.71
C TYR A 282 -6.31 -28.24 -7.50
N HIS A 283 -6.18 -26.98 -7.10
CA HIS A 283 -4.89 -26.32 -6.88
C HIS A 283 -4.10 -26.98 -5.73
N PRO A 284 -2.78 -27.20 -5.80
CA PRO A 284 -2.06 -27.95 -4.75
C PRO A 284 -2.11 -27.31 -3.36
N ASP A 285 -2.18 -25.98 -3.28
CA ASP A 285 -2.21 -25.23 -2.03
C ASP A 285 -3.60 -25.22 -1.38
N ALA A 286 -3.67 -25.61 -0.10
CA ALA A 286 -4.92 -25.75 0.64
C ALA A 286 -5.66 -24.42 0.86
N GLU A 287 -4.95 -23.33 1.11
CA GLU A 287 -5.54 -22.01 1.37
C GLU A 287 -6.20 -21.46 0.09
N VAL A 288 -5.57 -21.68 -1.06
CA VAL A 288 -6.14 -21.35 -2.37
C VAL A 288 -7.41 -22.16 -2.63
N LYS A 289 -7.40 -23.48 -2.36
CA LYS A 289 -8.60 -24.33 -2.52
C LYS A 289 -9.76 -23.82 -1.67
N GLU A 290 -9.48 -23.54 -0.39
CA GLU A 290 -10.49 -23.09 0.56
C GLU A 290 -11.13 -21.77 0.11
N LYS A 291 -10.30 -20.76 -0.23
CA LYS A 291 -10.81 -19.48 -0.73
C LYS A 291 -11.57 -19.62 -2.04
N GLY A 292 -11.09 -20.43 -2.98
CA GLY A 292 -11.80 -20.69 -4.24
C GLY A 292 -13.17 -21.34 -4.01
N PHE A 293 -13.24 -22.32 -3.10
CA PHE A 293 -14.48 -22.99 -2.71
C PHE A 293 -15.48 -22.02 -2.08
N LEU A 294 -15.04 -21.19 -1.13
CA LEU A 294 -15.91 -20.19 -0.49
C LEU A 294 -16.51 -19.21 -1.50
N GLN A 295 -15.72 -18.78 -2.48
CA GLN A 295 -16.23 -17.90 -3.53
C GLN A 295 -17.23 -18.58 -4.45
N LEU A 296 -17.00 -19.85 -4.79
CA LEU A 296 -17.96 -20.62 -5.58
C LEU A 296 -19.31 -20.78 -4.86
N LEU A 297 -19.31 -20.97 -3.54
CA LEU A 297 -20.53 -20.99 -2.74
C LEU A 297 -21.27 -19.62 -2.76
N ASN A 298 -20.51 -18.52 -2.64
CA ASN A 298 -21.06 -17.17 -2.73
C ASN A 298 -21.71 -16.90 -4.10
N LEU A 299 -21.11 -17.38 -5.19
CA LEU A 299 -21.67 -17.28 -6.53
C LEU A 299 -22.97 -18.08 -6.67
N ASN A 300 -22.95 -19.35 -6.25
CA ASN A 300 -24.12 -20.25 -6.40
C ASN A 300 -25.32 -19.82 -5.54
N SER A 301 -25.08 -19.24 -4.36
CA SER A 301 -26.15 -18.69 -3.52
C SER A 301 -26.83 -17.46 -4.15
N LYS A 302 -26.09 -16.63 -4.89
CA LYS A 302 -26.64 -15.46 -5.60
C LYS A 302 -27.37 -15.81 -6.90
N CYS A 303 -26.95 -16.86 -7.62
CA CYS A 303 -27.68 -17.36 -8.80
C CYS A 303 -29.09 -17.87 -8.44
N ARG A 304 -29.33 -18.34 -7.20
CA ARG A 304 -30.67 -18.73 -6.74
C ARG A 304 -31.61 -17.56 -6.45
N VAL A 305 -31.08 -16.35 -6.25
CA VAL A 305 -31.88 -15.14 -5.99
C VAL A 305 -32.22 -14.38 -7.28
N SER A 306 -31.52 -14.70 -8.38
CA SER A 306 -31.62 -14.00 -9.66
C SER A 306 -32.21 -14.84 -10.79
N SER A 307 -32.68 -16.06 -10.54
CA SER A 307 -33.56 -16.78 -11.47
C SER A 307 -34.96 -16.15 -11.42
N PRO A 308 -35.39 -15.38 -12.44
CA PRO A 308 -36.80 -15.13 -12.59
C PRO A 308 -37.42 -16.47 -12.94
N THR A 309 -38.48 -16.82 -12.24
CA THR A 309 -39.39 -17.89 -12.63
C THR A 309 -39.66 -17.77 -14.13
N GLN A 310 -39.09 -18.67 -14.92
CA GLN A 310 -39.62 -18.95 -16.24
C GLN A 310 -40.96 -19.65 -16.00
N LEU A 311 -42.04 -18.90 -16.21
CA LEU A 311 -43.38 -19.36 -16.56
C LEU A 311 -44.12 -18.18 -17.18
#